data_AF-A0A537KMB9-F1
#
_entry.id   AF-A0A537KMB9-F1
#
_cell.length_a   1.000
_cell.length_b   1.000
_cell.length_c   1.000
_cell.angle_alpha   90.00
_cell.angle_beta   90.00
_cell.angle_gamma   90.00
#
_symmetry.space_group_name_H-M   'P 1'
#
loop_
_entity.id
_entity.type
_entity.pdbx_description
1 polymer ?
#
loop_
_entity_poly.entity_id
_entity_poly.type
_entity_poly.pdbx_seq_one_letter_code
_entity_poly.pdbx_strand_id
1 'polypeptide(L)' 'MNFPIRVMLALFVIGAFGGIAAWGMVMVLRAERLTEAQRMIAAGGIVLVIALLAMRVVFVWPAYCD' A
#
# COMPACT_ATOMS: atom_id res chain seq x y z
N MET A 1 6.46 5.83 -22.92
CA MET A 1 7.49 5.94 -21.85
C MET A 1 8.54 4.85 -22.02
N ASN A 2 9.83 5.12 -21.77
CA ASN A 2 10.87 4.08 -21.85
C ASN A 2 10.63 2.96 -20.83
N PHE A 3 10.67 1.70 -21.28
CA PHE A 3 10.49 0.49 -20.47
C PHE A 3 11.26 0.48 -19.12
N PRO A 4 12.56 0.86 -19.05
CA PRO A 4 13.29 0.87 -17.78
C PRO A 4 12.76 1.91 -16.77
N ILE A 5 12.33 3.08 -17.24
CA ILE A 5 11.77 4.15 -16.39
C ILE A 5 10.44 3.69 -15.79
N ARG A 6 9.63 2.96 -16.56
CA ARG A 6 8.35 2.40 -16.11
C ARG A 6 8.54 1.41 -14.95
N VAL A 7 9.53 0.53 -15.05
CA VAL A 7 9.84 -0.46 -14.01
C VAL A 7 10.35 0.24 -12.74
N MET A 8 11.25 1.22 -12.88
CA MET A 8 11.72 2.01 -11.73
C MET A 8 10.58 2.72 -11.01
N LEU A 9 9.65 3.32 -11.76
CA LEU A 9 8.51 4.03 -11.17
C LEU A 9 7.53 3.08 -10.48
N ALA A 10 7.26 1.91 -11.07
CA ALA A 10 6.43 0.88 -10.44
C ALA A 10 7.03 0.37 -9.13
N LEU A 11 8.34 0.07 -9.11
CA LEU A 11 9.03 -0.36 -7.89
C LEU A 11 9.03 0.74 -6.82
N PHE A 12 9.23 2.00 -7.21
CA PHE A 12 9.16 3.13 -6.31
C PHE A 12 7.78 3.28 -5.67
N VAL A 13 6.71 3.20 -6.46
CA VAL A 13 5.33 3.30 -5.98
C VAL A 13 5.00 2.14 -5.02
N ILE A 14 5.38 0.91 -5.37
CA ILE A 14 5.19 -0.27 -4.51
C ILE A 14 5.95 -0.09 -3.18
N GLY A 15 7.21 0.34 -3.25
CA GLY A 15 8.03 0.59 -2.07
C GLY A 15 7.47 1.68 -1.16
N ALA A 16 7.01 2.79 -1.75
CA ALA A 16 6.40 3.90 -1.01
C ALA A 16 5.12 3.45 -0.28
N PHE A 17 4.23 2.73 -0.95
CA PHE A 17 3.02 2.20 -0.32
C PHE A 17 3.34 1.18 0.77
N GLY A 18 4.31 0.28 0.53
CA GLY A 18 4.78 -0.67 1.54
C GLY A 18 5.33 0.02 2.80
N GLY A 19 6.11 1.08 2.63
CA GLY A 19 6.65 1.86 3.75
C GLY A 19 5.57 2.59 4.55
N ILE A 20 4.66 3.28 3.87
CA ILE A 20 3.54 4.01 4.51
C ILE A 20 2.65 3.03 5.27
N ALA A 21 2.37 1.87 4.68
CA ALA A 21 1.59 0.82 5.31
C ALA A 21 2.22 0.26 6.58
N ALA A 22 3.52 -0.09 6.51
CA ALA A 22 4.25 -0.60 7.67
C ALA A 22 4.25 0.44 8.80
N TRP A 23 4.47 1.71 8.46
CA TRP A 23 4.43 2.79 9.44
C TRP A 23 3.03 3.02 10.04
N GLY A 24 1.99 2.98 9.20
CA GLY A 24 0.59 3.05 9.64
C GLY A 24 0.21 1.89 10.57
N MET A 25 0.65 0.66 10.25
CA MET A 25 0.46 -0.52 11.09
C MET A 25 1.16 -0.34 12.45
N VAL A 26 2.41 0.15 12.47
CA VAL A 26 3.12 0.45 13.71
C VAL A 26 2.39 1.48 14.55
N MET A 27 1.84 2.54 13.94
CA MET A 27 1.06 3.55 14.65
C MET A 27 -0.24 2.99 15.25
N VAL A 28 -0.98 2.19 14.48
CA VAL A 28 -2.17 1.46 14.97
C VAL A 28 -1.79 0.52 16.11
N LEU A 29 -0.65 -0.17 15.99
CA LEU A 29 -0.15 -1.02 17.05
C LEU A 29 0.28 -0.20 18.28
N ARG A 30 0.86 0.98 18.12
CA ARG A 30 1.35 1.75 19.27
C ARG A 30 0.26 2.60 19.96
N ALA A 31 -0.92 2.68 19.36
CA ALA A 31 -2.03 3.44 19.91
C ALA A 31 -2.65 2.73 21.13
N GLU A 32 -2.27 3.17 22.34
CA GLU A 32 -2.77 2.63 23.61
C GLU A 32 -4.28 2.82 23.83
N ARG A 33 -4.92 3.74 23.11
CA ARG A 33 -6.35 4.06 23.27
C ARG A 33 -7.30 3.20 22.43
N LEU A 34 -6.78 2.31 21.58
CA LEU A 34 -7.60 1.47 20.72
C LEU A 34 -7.93 0.14 21.38
N THR A 35 -9.21 -0.21 21.38
CA THR A 35 -9.63 -1.57 21.75
C THR A 35 -9.07 -2.59 20.75
N GLU A 36 -8.87 -3.83 21.20
CA GLU A 36 -8.30 -4.89 20.37
C GLU A 36 -9.09 -5.10 19.06
N ALA A 37 -10.42 -5.02 19.14
CA ALA A 37 -11.31 -5.08 17.98
C ALA A 37 -11.06 -3.93 16.98
N GLN A 38 -10.95 -2.68 17.43
CA GLN A 38 -10.68 -1.55 16.54
C GLN A 38 -9.27 -1.64 15.92
N ARG A 39 -8.30 -2.18 16.67
CA ARG A 39 -6.93 -2.38 16.20
C ARG A 39 -6.88 -3.41 15.07
N MET A 40 -7.64 -4.50 15.19
CA MET A 40 -7.81 -5.49 14.12
C MET A 40 -8.54 -4.92 12.90
N ILE A 41 -9.59 -4.10 13.09
CA ILE A 41 -10.30 -3.44 11.99
C ILE A 41 -9.37 -2.47 11.25
N ALA A 42 -8.59 -1.66 11.97
CA ALA A 42 -7.65 -0.72 11.39
C ALA A 42 -6.53 -1.45 10.62
N ALA A 43 -5.96 -2.51 11.21
CA ALA A 43 -4.98 -3.36 10.53
C ALA A 43 -5.56 -4.00 9.26
N GLY A 44 -6.76 -4.59 9.35
CA GLY A 44 -7.45 -5.19 8.20
C GLY A 44 -7.74 -4.16 7.11
N GLY A 45 -8.17 -2.95 7.48
CA GLY A 45 -8.38 -1.84 6.55
C GLY A 45 -7.10 -1.42 5.82
N ILE A 46 -5.98 -1.30 6.55
CA ILE A 46 -4.67 -0.99 5.95
C ILE A 46 -4.27 -2.06 4.92
N VAL A 47 -4.39 -3.34 5.29
CA VAL A 47 -4.09 -4.47 4.38
C VAL A 47 -4.95 -4.42 3.12
N LEU A 48 -6.25 -4.15 3.27
CA LEU A 48 -7.21 -4.12 2.17
C LEU A 48 -6.93 -2.96 1.19
N VAL A 49 -6.56 -1.78 1.72
CA VAL A 49 -6.17 -0.62 0.91
C VAL A 49 -4.89 -0.90 0.12
N ILE A 50 -3.88 -1.51 0.74
CA ILE A 50 -2.63 -1.89 0.03
C ILE A 50 -2.92 -2.89 -1.08
N ALA A 51 -3.75 -3.90 -0.81
CA ALA A 51 -4.09 -4.91 -1.80
C ALA A 51 -4.78 -4.28 -3.03
N LEU A 52 -5.72 -3.36 -2.82
CA LEU A 52 -6.36 -2.59 -3.90
C LEU A 52 -5.36 -1.74 -4.69
N LEU A 53 -4.43 -1.07 -4.00
CA LEU A 53 -3.40 -0.26 -4.66
C LEU A 53 -2.44 -1.12 -5.47
N ALA A 54 -1.99 -2.25 -4.94
CA ALA A 54 -1.15 -3.21 -5.65
C ALA A 54 -1.87 -3.77 -6.88
N MET A 55 -3.15 -4.13 -6.75
CA MET A 55 -3.98 -4.57 -7.87
C MET A 55 -4.06 -3.50 -8.95
N ARG A 56 -4.26 -2.23 -8.57
CA ARG A 56 -4.30 -1.11 -9.53
C ARG A 56 -2.95 -0.94 -10.24
N VAL A 57 -1.83 -1.05 -9.53
CA VAL A 57 -0.50 -0.96 -10.13
C VAL A 57 -0.22 -2.12 -11.08
N VAL A 58 -0.70 -3.32 -10.80
CA VAL A 58 -0.44 -4.50 -11.65
C VAL A 58 -1.36 -4.55 -12.86
N PHE A 59 -2.66 -4.35 -12.69
CA PHE A 59 -3.65 -4.59 -13.74
C PHE A 59 -4.05 -3.34 -14.53
N VAL A 60 -4.07 -2.18 -13.89
CA VAL A 60 -4.61 -0.95 -14.48
C VAL A 60 -3.51 -0.04 -15.02
N TRP A 61 -2.36 0.01 -14.34
CA TRP A 61 -1.19 0.79 -14.76
C TRP A 61 -0.69 0.49 -16.18
N PRO A 62 -0.66 -0.76 -16.67
CA PRO A 62 -0.21 -1.06 -18.03
C PRO A 62 -1.05 -0.34 -19.09
N ALA A 63 -2.37 -0.24 -18.91
CA ALA A 63 -3.30 0.37 -19.86
C ALA A 63 -3.17 1.90 -20.00
N TYR A 64 -2.55 2.57 -19.02
CA TYR A 64 -2.25 4.00 -19.09
C TYR A 64 -0.83 4.29 -19.60
N CYS A 65 -0.04 3.25 -19.85
CA CYS A 65 1.36 3.36 -20.25
C CYS A 65 1.62 2.95 -21.71
N ASP A 66 0.57 2.55 -22.44
CA ASP A 66 0.58 2.37 -23.91
C ASP A 66 0.52 3.73 -24.62
#